data_AF-A0A7K2KLX1-F1
#
_entry.id   AF-A0A7K2KLX1-F1
#
_cell.length_a   1.000
_cell.length_b   1.000
_cell.length_c   1.000
_cell.angle_alpha   90.00
_cell.angle_beta   90.00
_cell.angle_gamma   90.00
#
_symmetry.space_group_name_H-M   'P 1'
#
loop_
_entity.id
_entity.type
_entity.pdbx_description
1 polymer ?
#
loop_
_entity_poly.entity_id
_entity_poly.type
_entity_poly.pdbx_seq_one_letter_code
_entity_poly.pdbx_strand_id
1 'polypeptide(L)'
;GGGDPGAVPADWERRQPVRAVALALESGSLSPSAVDAAGLRTATGYRVRPADRPGAVVVEWLGPPGSGAALEEATALGGCVPVLERLGWEALLYKGPRGRRYLEVEPLPG
;
A
#
# COMPACT_ATOMS: atom_id res chain seq x y z
N GLY A 1 -16.45 -10.98 -7.24
CA GLY A 1 -16.72 -10.99 -5.79
C GLY A 1 -16.43 -9.60 -5.25
N GLY A 2 -17.48 -8.82 -5.01
CA GLY A 2 -17.38 -7.60 -4.20
C GLY A 2 -17.30 -8.02 -2.73
N GLY A 3 -16.36 -7.44 -1.99
CA GLY A 3 -16.27 -7.64 -0.55
C GLY A 3 -17.47 -7.05 0.17
N ASP A 4 -17.71 -7.51 1.38
CA ASP A 4 -18.74 -6.97 2.26
C ASP A 4 -18.45 -5.47 2.51
N PRO A 5 -19.38 -4.54 2.21
CA PRO A 5 -19.23 -3.11 2.51
C PRO A 5 -19.02 -2.82 4.00
N GLY A 6 -19.33 -3.78 4.89
CA GLY A 6 -19.05 -3.73 6.32
C GLY A 6 -17.82 -4.54 6.75
N ALA A 7 -17.00 -5.02 5.81
CA ALA A 7 -15.77 -5.74 6.15
C ALA A 7 -14.85 -4.82 6.96
N VAL A 8 -14.48 -5.26 8.15
CA VAL A 8 -13.49 -4.59 9.01
C VAL A 8 -12.29 -5.50 9.19
N PRO A 9 -11.06 -4.96 9.29
CA PRO A 9 -9.88 -5.79 9.48
C PRO A 9 -9.99 -6.58 10.79
N ALA A 10 -9.63 -7.86 10.73
CA ALA A 10 -9.61 -8.76 11.87
C ALA A 10 -8.56 -8.35 12.91
N ASP A 11 -8.67 -8.85 14.13
CA ASP A 11 -7.75 -8.49 15.23
C ASP A 11 -6.28 -8.78 14.94
N TRP A 12 -5.98 -9.85 14.18
CA TRP A 12 -4.60 -10.14 13.79
C TRP A 12 -4.08 -9.13 12.77
N GLU A 13 -4.94 -8.64 11.88
CA GLU A 13 -4.62 -7.66 10.85
C GLU A 13 -4.32 -6.31 11.48
N ARG A 14 -5.16 -5.89 12.43
CA ARG A 14 -4.95 -4.68 13.24
C ARG A 14 -3.65 -4.72 14.04
N ARG A 15 -3.23 -5.90 14.52
CA ARG A 15 -1.95 -6.08 15.24
C ARG A 15 -0.73 -6.17 14.31
N GLN A 16 -0.92 -6.46 13.03
CA GLN A 16 0.16 -6.60 12.04
C GLN A 16 -0.18 -5.87 10.73
N PRO A 17 -0.42 -4.53 10.77
CA PRO A 17 -1.05 -3.83 9.66
C PRO A 17 -0.17 -3.79 8.40
N VAL A 18 1.16 -3.74 8.55
CA VAL A 18 2.08 -3.80 7.39
C VAL A 18 1.92 -5.11 6.62
N ARG A 19 1.83 -6.23 7.34
CA ARG A 19 1.65 -7.56 6.74
C ARG A 19 0.27 -7.70 6.14
N ALA A 20 -0.77 -7.27 6.86
CA ALA A 20 -2.15 -7.37 6.40
C ALA A 20 -2.38 -6.56 5.11
N VAL A 21 -1.91 -5.31 5.06
CA VAL A 21 -2.02 -4.46 3.87
C VAL A 21 -1.23 -5.02 2.69
N ALA A 22 -0.04 -5.60 2.92
CA ALA A 22 0.69 -6.27 1.84
C ALA A 22 -0.11 -7.45 1.26
N LEU A 23 -0.66 -8.32 2.12
CA LEU A 23 -1.48 -9.47 1.69
C LEU A 23 -2.76 -9.03 0.96
N ALA A 24 -3.39 -7.94 1.42
CA ALA A 24 -4.54 -7.34 0.74
C ALA A 24 -4.20 -6.94 -0.70
N LEU A 25 -3.08 -6.24 -0.90
CA LEU A 25 -2.62 -5.82 -2.23
C LEU A 25 -2.26 -7.01 -3.12
N GLU A 26 -1.58 -8.04 -2.58
CA GLU A 26 -1.26 -9.28 -3.31
C GLU A 26 -2.52 -10.01 -3.78
N SER A 27 -3.55 -10.07 -2.93
CA SER A 27 -4.85 -10.65 -3.30
C SER A 27 -5.56 -9.88 -4.42
N GLY A 28 -5.20 -8.61 -4.61
CA GLY A 28 -5.63 -7.75 -5.71
C GLY A 28 -4.75 -7.84 -6.96
N SER A 29 -3.82 -8.80 -7.03
CA SER A 29 -2.85 -8.97 -8.13
C SER A 29 -1.89 -7.79 -8.31
N LEU A 30 -1.71 -6.95 -7.29
CA LEU A 30 -0.69 -5.92 -7.27
C LEU A 30 0.63 -6.57 -6.87
N SER A 31 1.73 -6.16 -7.50
CA SER A 31 3.06 -6.73 -7.24
C SER A 31 3.89 -5.85 -6.30
N PRO A 32 4.60 -6.44 -5.32
CA PRO A 32 5.50 -5.69 -4.46
C PRO A 32 6.75 -5.24 -5.25
N SER A 33 7.31 -4.11 -4.85
CA SER A 33 8.63 -3.70 -5.33
C SER A 33 9.70 -4.63 -4.76
N ALA A 34 10.54 -5.19 -5.62
CA ALA A 34 11.61 -6.11 -5.24
C ALA A 34 12.96 -5.41 -5.07
N VAL A 35 13.83 -6.00 -4.25
CA VAL A 35 15.25 -5.62 -4.13
C VAL A 35 16.15 -6.83 -4.36
N ASP A 36 17.37 -6.59 -4.82
CA ASP A 36 18.44 -7.58 -4.82
C ASP A 36 19.10 -7.72 -3.42
N ALA A 37 20.14 -8.56 -3.35
CA ALA A 37 20.90 -8.79 -2.12
C ALA A 37 21.64 -7.54 -1.60
N ALA A 38 21.87 -6.54 -2.47
CA ALA A 38 22.47 -5.26 -2.10
C ALA A 38 21.42 -4.21 -1.67
N GLY A 39 20.13 -4.55 -1.71
CA GLY A 39 19.04 -3.64 -1.39
C GLY A 39 18.65 -2.70 -2.53
N LEU A 40 19.22 -2.88 -3.73
CA LEU A 40 18.86 -2.09 -4.91
C LEU A 40 17.55 -2.60 -5.50
N ARG A 41 16.69 -1.66 -5.91
CA ARG A 41 15.37 -1.98 -6.46
C ARG A 41 15.53 -2.62 -7.84
N THR A 42 14.92 -3.79 -8.02
CA THR A 42 14.96 -4.58 -9.27
C THR A 42 13.61 -4.66 -9.97
N ALA A 43 12.51 -4.39 -9.26
CA ALA A 43 11.17 -4.33 -9.84
C ALA A 43 10.37 -3.14 -9.29
N THR A 44 9.56 -2.54 -10.17
CA THR A 44 8.60 -1.51 -9.79
C THR A 44 7.37 -2.17 -9.14
N GLY A 45 6.89 -1.61 -8.04
CA GLY A 45 5.72 -2.13 -7.32
C GLY A 45 5.44 -1.37 -6.03
N TYR A 46 4.49 -1.88 -5.25
CA TYR A 46 4.18 -1.27 -3.96
C TYR A 46 5.23 -1.62 -2.90
N ARG A 47 5.39 -0.75 -1.90
CA ARG A 47 6.08 -1.04 -0.65
C ARG A 47 5.19 -0.59 0.50
N VAL A 48 4.93 -1.49 1.43
CA VAL A 48 4.22 -1.18 2.68
C VAL A 48 5.24 -0.96 3.79
N ARG A 49 5.06 0.09 4.59
CA ARG A 49 5.88 0.38 5.77
C ARG A 49 5.02 0.95 6.89
N PRO A 50 5.49 0.92 8.16
CA PRO A 50 4.83 1.65 9.23
C PRO A 50 4.68 3.14 8.90
N ALA A 51 3.55 3.73 9.29
CA ALA A 51 3.39 5.18 9.41
C ALA A 51 3.93 5.66 10.77
N ASP A 52 4.03 6.97 10.95
CA ASP A 52 4.41 7.56 12.25
C ASP A 52 3.30 7.41 13.30
N ARG A 53 2.04 7.24 12.86
CA ARG A 53 0.89 6.99 13.72
C ARG A 53 0.73 5.47 14.00
N PRO A 54 0.50 5.05 15.26
CA PRO A 54 0.23 3.65 15.58
C PRO A 54 -0.98 3.10 14.82
N GLY A 55 -0.85 1.88 14.30
CA GLY A 55 -1.93 1.19 13.57
C GLY A 55 -2.12 1.63 12.12
N ALA A 56 -1.54 2.75 11.71
CA ALA A 56 -1.51 3.20 10.32
C ALA A 56 -0.26 2.70 9.58
N VAL A 57 -0.36 2.58 8.27
CA VAL A 57 0.76 2.23 7.39
C VAL A 57 0.82 3.16 6.20
N VAL A 58 1.98 3.21 5.57
CA VAL A 58 2.20 3.94 4.33
C VAL A 58 2.45 2.95 3.19
N VAL A 59 1.78 3.16 2.06
CA VAL A 59 2.03 2.46 0.80
C VAL A 59 2.69 3.41 -0.19
N GLU A 60 3.87 3.02 -0.68
CA GLU A 60 4.68 3.78 -1.64
C GLU A 60 4.74 3.01 -2.96
N TRP A 61 4.91 3.72 -4.08
CA TRP A 61 5.21 3.11 -5.38
C TRP A 61 6.67 3.35 -5.75
N LEU A 62 7.47 2.28 -5.73
CA LEU A 62 8.92 2.35 -5.86
C LEU A 62 9.40 1.41 -6.96
N GLY A 63 10.52 1.76 -7.59
CA GLY A 63 11.14 0.92 -8.61
C GLY A 63 12.61 1.24 -8.81
N PRO A 64 13.27 0.54 -9.74
CA PRO A 64 14.67 0.77 -10.10
C PRO A 64 14.92 2.23 -10.53
N PRO A 65 16.16 2.74 -10.40
CA PRO A 65 16.54 4.01 -11.00
C PRO A 65 16.19 4.05 -12.50
N GLY A 66 15.53 5.13 -12.94
CA GLY A 66 15.12 5.29 -14.33
C GLY A 66 13.88 4.50 -14.76
N SER A 67 13.24 3.73 -13.87
CA SER A 67 12.07 2.91 -14.24
C SER A 67 10.78 3.68 -14.54
N GLY A 68 10.75 4.99 -14.28
CA GLY A 68 9.53 5.80 -14.41
C GLY A 68 8.55 5.68 -13.24
N ALA A 69 8.86 4.92 -12.18
CA ALA A 69 7.97 4.73 -11.02
C ALA A 69 7.46 6.05 -10.40
N ALA A 70 8.25 7.13 -10.46
CA ALA A 70 7.84 8.46 -10.01
C ALA A 70 6.67 9.07 -10.81
N LEU A 71 6.59 8.76 -12.11
CA LEU A 71 5.55 9.24 -13.01
C LEU A 71 4.29 8.39 -12.88
N GLU A 72 4.45 7.09 -12.61
CA GLU A 72 3.35 6.12 -12.47
C GLU A 72 2.66 6.18 -11.11
N GLU A 73 3.32 6.71 -10.08
CA GLU A 73 2.91 6.59 -8.68
C GLU A 73 1.44 6.99 -8.44
N ALA A 74 0.93 8.03 -9.12
CA ALA A 74 -0.43 8.49 -8.91
C ALA A 74 -1.45 7.45 -9.40
N THR A 75 -1.26 6.92 -10.61
CA THR A 75 -2.13 5.92 -11.20
C THR A 75 -2.02 4.59 -10.46
N ALA A 76 -0.79 4.15 -10.15
CA ALA A 76 -0.56 2.87 -9.49
C ALA A 76 -1.11 2.86 -8.05
N LEU A 77 -0.89 3.93 -7.28
CA LEU A 77 -1.47 4.05 -5.94
C LEU A 77 -3.00 4.19 -6.01
N GLY A 78 -3.55 4.88 -7.01
CA GLY A 78 -4.99 4.92 -7.25
C GLY A 78 -5.61 3.53 -7.46
N GLY A 79 -4.89 2.61 -8.11
CA GLY A 79 -5.31 1.21 -8.26
C GLY A 79 -5.27 0.39 -6.97
N CYS A 80 -4.50 0.81 -5.96
CA CYS A 80 -4.42 0.14 -4.66
C CYS A 80 -5.65 0.44 -3.78
N VAL A 81 -6.20 1.66 -3.88
CA VAL A 81 -7.33 2.13 -3.05
C VAL A 81 -8.52 1.16 -3.07
N PRO A 82 -9.13 0.80 -4.22
CA PRO A 82 -10.31 -0.06 -4.22
C PRO A 82 -10.05 -1.49 -3.72
N VAL A 83 -8.80 -1.96 -3.79
CA VAL A 83 -8.42 -3.28 -3.23
C VAL A 83 -8.45 -3.24 -1.71
N LEU A 84 -7.92 -2.16 -1.13
CA LEU A 84 -7.84 -1.93 0.31
C LEU A 84 -9.21 -1.63 0.93
N GLU A 85 -10.00 -0.74 0.32
CA GLU A 85 -11.32 -0.35 0.80
C GLU A 85 -12.27 -1.55 0.88
N ARG A 86 -12.22 -2.45 -0.11
CA ARG A 86 -13.01 -3.68 -0.13
C ARG A 86 -12.72 -4.63 1.04
N LEU A 87 -11.57 -4.47 1.68
CA LEU A 87 -11.09 -5.28 2.79
C LEU A 87 -11.10 -4.51 4.13
N GLY A 88 -11.80 -3.37 4.18
CA GLY A 88 -11.99 -2.61 5.42
C GLY A 88 -10.87 -1.65 5.76
N TRP A 89 -10.02 -1.30 4.81
CA TRP A 89 -8.94 -0.33 5.01
C TRP A 89 -9.26 0.98 4.30
N GLU A 90 -9.31 2.08 5.04
CA GLU A 90 -9.33 3.40 4.44
C GLU A 90 -7.95 3.70 3.85
N ALA A 91 -7.89 4.22 2.63
CA ALA A 91 -6.64 4.53 1.93
C ALA A 91 -6.69 5.91 1.30
N LEU A 92 -5.95 6.87 1.86
CA LEU A 92 -5.95 8.26 1.43
C LEU A 92 -4.63 8.61 0.71
N LEU A 93 -4.74 9.17 -0.49
CA LEU A 93 -3.60 9.60 -1.30
C LEU A 93 -3.09 10.96 -0.85
N TYR A 94 -1.82 11.00 -0.44
CA TYR A 94 -1.12 12.22 -0.05
C TYR A 94 0.02 12.57 -1.00
N LYS A 95 0.36 13.87 -1.00
CA LYS A 95 1.57 14.39 -1.65
C LYS A 95 2.62 14.67 -0.58
N GLY A 96 3.70 13.89 -0.61
CA GLY A 96 4.85 14.02 0.27
C GLY A 96 5.96 14.93 -0.26
N PRO A 97 7.11 14.95 0.45
CA PRO A 97 8.27 15.73 0.08
C PRO A 97 8.76 15.42 -1.34
N ARG A 98 9.35 16.43 -2.01
CA ARG A 98 9.88 16.31 -3.37
C ARG A 98 8.81 15.88 -4.41
N GLY A 99 7.53 16.12 -4.10
CA GLY A 99 6.41 15.83 -4.99
C GLY A 99 6.05 14.36 -5.12
N ARG A 100 6.62 13.48 -4.30
CA ARG A 100 6.27 12.05 -4.26
C ARG A 100 4.87 11.84 -3.70
N ARG A 101 4.23 10.75 -4.08
CA ARG A 101 2.91 10.36 -3.56
C ARG A 101 3.01 9.05 -2.78
N TYR A 102 2.10 8.91 -1.83
CA TYR A 102 1.95 7.73 -1.01
C TYR A 102 0.49 7.62 -0.56
N LEU A 103 0.06 6.40 -0.21
CA LEU A 103 -1.18 6.20 0.52
C LEU A 103 -0.88 6.14 2.01
N GLU A 104 -1.65 6.84 2.82
CA GLU A 104 -1.80 6.51 4.22
C GLU A 104 -2.99 5.58 4.36
N VAL A 105 -2.79 4.46 5.06
CA VAL A 105 -3.78 3.39 5.16
C VAL A 105 -4.02 3.08 6.63
N GLU A 106 -5.29 3.13 7.04
CA GLU A 106 -5.72 2.84 8.40
C GLU A 106 -6.96 1.94 8.39
N PRO A 107 -7.17 1.12 9.44
CA PRO A 107 -8.33 0.24 9.48
C PRO A 107 -9.59 1.09 9.66
N LEU A 108 -10.65 0.78 8.92
CA LEU A 108 -11.95 1.40 9.17
C LEU A 108 -12.39 1.10 10.62
N PRO A 109 -13.04 2.08 11.28
CA PRO A 109 -13.66 1.85 12.57
C PRO A 109 -14.71 0.74 12.42
N GLY A 110 -14.65 -0.25 13.32
CA GLY A 110 -15.65 -1.31 13.43
C GLY A 110 -16.66 -1.04 14.52
#